data_AF-A0A6N7XQC2-F1
#
_entry.id   AF-A0A6N7XQC2-F1
#
_cell.length_a   1.000
_cell.length_b   1.000
_cell.length_c   1.000
_cell.angle_alpha   90.00
_cell.angle_beta   90.00
_cell.angle_gamma   90.00
#
_symmetry.space_group_name_H-M   'P 1'
#
loop_
_entity.id
_entity.type
_entity.pdbx_description
1 polymer ?
#
loop_
_entity_poly.entity_id
_entity_poly.type
_entity_poly.pdbx_seq_one_letter_code
_entity_poly.pdbx_strand_id
1 'polypeptide(L)'
;MRAPENFPWSSMGSIAAGAVLAAAFAYAPVTANAEEAASKALASQGQAAQVVATESATLADSSGQASASASAAPNAVETTSEQAASTTSSDESTADSAAGAAGADAFSTESSTGAADAGESTSAADATNSGGEDATSASNGTTDATQPSDGSDASATMGDLDGESDTNGTGSTQGDGGVTDAGGSSSPSATDGTASDTPAGNAGAASDETATDSADAASGPAATTAPGARAAADDTSNLQNMYRFYNPNTGEHFYTANTYEGQVLVTAGWQYEGVGWVAPKSGTAVYRLYNPNAGDHHYTTNAAERDMLVKAGWRYEGIGWYSESASGTAVYREYNPNAKSGAHNFTTSSAENANLVKAGWRAEGIAWYASGHASLAYNKSLFQVILNGIDISSYQGDMDVSKVTADFVIVKATQGTHYKNPKLYTQAQATLSSGKKLGVYHFIDVSSGDGSMVQQAQYFVNAVKSYIGKAVLVLDWEDTPDSKALRKGPSYAKQFLDEVYRLTGVRALIYMSQGVTSTYNWSAVASSGYKLWVASYPNKYMNGTGYVSNPTPISTNYGAWSSPTIWQYSDSIKVGGYSDGVDVDAFYGTTAYWDSLARKS
;
A
#
# COMPACT_ATOMS: atom_id res chain seq x y z
N MET A 1 38.59 2.97 -36.90
CA MET A 1 38.46 3.16 -38.37
C MET A 1 37.51 4.33 -38.62
N ARG A 2 37.47 4.91 -39.84
CA ARG A 2 36.57 6.04 -40.14
C ARG A 2 35.11 5.60 -40.18
N ALA A 3 34.19 6.47 -39.78
CA ALA A 3 32.77 6.36 -40.10
C ALA A 3 32.48 6.92 -41.51
N PRO A 4 31.42 6.45 -42.19
CA PRO A 4 30.88 7.10 -43.38
C PRO A 4 29.87 8.20 -43.01
N GLU A 5 29.94 9.34 -43.67
CA GLU A 5 28.97 10.45 -43.56
C GLU A 5 28.00 10.45 -44.76
N ASN A 6 26.99 11.34 -44.66
CA ASN A 6 26.00 11.73 -45.69
C ASN A 6 24.76 10.83 -45.85
N PHE A 7 23.60 11.38 -45.47
CA PHE A 7 22.64 11.95 -46.44
C PHE A 7 21.86 13.12 -45.76
N PRO A 8 21.23 14.06 -46.50
CA PRO A 8 21.04 15.43 -46.02
C PRO A 8 19.66 15.77 -45.45
N TRP A 9 19.61 16.82 -44.63
CA TRP A 9 18.38 17.53 -44.21
C TRP A 9 18.43 18.97 -44.71
N SER A 10 17.54 19.36 -45.63
CA SER A 10 17.48 20.75 -46.12
C SER A 10 16.12 21.16 -46.72
N SER A 11 15.07 21.23 -45.89
CA SER A 11 13.85 21.98 -46.21
C SER A 11 13.11 22.45 -44.95
N MET A 12 13.05 23.78 -44.79
CA MET A 12 11.99 24.63 -44.18
C MET A 12 11.04 24.03 -43.11
N GLY A 13 10.79 24.70 -41.98
CA GLY A 13 11.22 26.04 -41.59
C GLY A 13 10.74 26.47 -40.19
N SER A 14 11.09 27.69 -39.79
CA SER A 14 10.98 28.15 -38.40
C SER A 14 9.61 28.72 -38.00
N ILE A 15 9.17 28.41 -36.78
CA ILE A 15 8.44 29.35 -35.90
C ILE A 15 9.15 29.33 -34.54
N ALA A 16 9.28 30.49 -33.89
CA ALA A 16 10.18 30.68 -32.74
C ALA A 16 9.46 30.71 -31.38
N ALA A 17 10.21 30.28 -30.37
CA ALA A 17 10.12 30.55 -28.92
C ALA A 17 8.86 31.29 -28.37
N GLY A 18 8.07 30.57 -27.57
CA GLY A 18 7.21 31.11 -26.51
C GLY A 18 7.62 30.51 -25.16
N ALA A 19 7.72 31.33 -24.12
CA ALA A 19 8.44 30.97 -22.89
C ALA A 19 7.75 29.89 -22.03
N VAL A 20 8.54 28.90 -21.57
CA VAL A 20 8.28 28.17 -20.31
C VAL A 20 9.60 28.11 -19.52
N LEU A 21 9.76 29.06 -18.61
CA LEU A 21 10.70 28.97 -17.47
C LEU A 21 9.85 28.81 -16.20
N ALA A 22 10.45 28.31 -15.11
CA ALA A 22 9.82 28.09 -13.80
C ALA A 22 8.78 26.95 -13.70
N ALA A 23 9.26 25.70 -13.76
CA ALA A 23 8.66 24.58 -13.02
C ALA A 23 9.70 23.53 -12.55
N ALA A 24 10.98 23.93 -12.43
CA ALA A 24 12.08 23.05 -12.03
C ALA A 24 12.15 22.85 -10.50
N PHE A 25 11.07 22.35 -9.89
CA PHE A 25 11.15 21.78 -8.55
C PHE A 25 11.81 20.40 -8.63
N ALA A 26 12.87 20.20 -7.84
CA ALA A 26 13.78 19.08 -8.02
C ALA A 26 13.18 17.74 -7.54
N TYR A 27 12.63 16.96 -8.49
CA TYR A 27 12.54 15.51 -8.35
C TYR A 27 13.94 14.90 -8.52
N ALA A 28 14.75 14.96 -7.45
CA ALA A 28 15.92 14.09 -7.35
C ALA A 28 15.45 12.62 -7.37
N PRO A 29 16.16 11.70 -8.06
CA PRO A 29 15.65 10.36 -8.30
C PRO A 29 15.63 9.52 -7.03
N VAL A 30 14.43 9.31 -6.48
CA VAL A 30 14.18 8.45 -5.30
C VAL A 30 14.69 7.01 -5.54
N THR A 31 14.77 6.56 -6.80
CA THR A 31 15.27 5.24 -7.19
C THR A 31 16.74 4.99 -6.85
N ALA A 32 17.62 5.99 -7.03
CA ALA A 32 19.04 5.83 -6.72
C ALA A 32 19.27 5.58 -5.22
N ASN A 33 18.46 6.24 -4.38
CA ASN A 33 18.46 6.01 -2.93
C ASN A 33 17.95 4.60 -2.56
N ALA A 34 17.10 3.96 -3.38
CA ALA A 34 16.52 2.65 -3.07
C ALA A 34 17.56 1.53 -3.15
N GLU A 35 18.28 1.44 -4.27
CA GLU A 35 19.33 0.43 -4.46
C GLU A 35 20.54 0.69 -3.55
N GLU A 36 20.91 1.97 -3.36
CA GLU A 36 21.96 2.30 -2.41
C GLU A 36 21.54 2.02 -0.95
N ALA A 37 20.26 2.15 -0.60
CA ALA A 37 19.74 1.79 0.73
C ALA A 37 19.65 0.27 0.93
N ALA A 38 19.31 -0.52 -0.09
CA ALA A 38 19.38 -1.99 -0.03
C ALA A 38 20.85 -2.43 0.19
N SER A 39 21.78 -1.90 -0.59
CA SER A 39 23.21 -2.11 -0.40
C SER A 39 23.71 -1.72 1.00
N LYS A 40 23.30 -0.54 1.53
CA LYS A 40 23.58 -0.12 2.91
C LYS A 40 22.96 -1.05 3.95
N ALA A 41 21.78 -1.62 3.68
CA ALA A 41 21.10 -2.56 4.56
C ALA A 41 21.80 -3.94 4.61
N LEU A 42 22.42 -4.39 3.52
CA LEU A 42 23.33 -5.54 3.56
C LEU A 42 24.58 -5.21 4.38
N ALA A 43 25.19 -4.05 4.15
CA ALA A 43 26.42 -3.64 4.82
C ALA A 43 26.25 -3.51 6.35
N SER A 44 25.11 -3.00 6.83
CA SER A 44 24.83 -2.88 8.27
C SER A 44 24.64 -4.24 8.96
N GLN A 45 24.00 -5.21 8.29
CA GLN A 45 23.93 -6.59 8.81
C GLN A 45 25.29 -7.31 8.73
N GLY A 46 26.12 -6.99 7.72
CA GLY A 46 27.51 -7.45 7.65
C GLY A 46 28.36 -7.04 8.85
N GLN A 47 28.10 -5.87 9.44
CA GLN A 47 28.75 -5.45 10.69
C GLN A 47 28.20 -6.19 11.92
N ALA A 48 26.89 -6.43 11.99
CA ALA A 48 26.29 -7.23 13.06
C ALA A 48 26.83 -8.68 13.10
N ALA A 49 27.20 -9.24 11.95
CA ALA A 49 27.80 -10.57 11.82
C ALA A 49 29.32 -10.63 12.13
N GLN A 50 29.99 -9.51 12.43
CA GLN A 50 31.44 -9.48 12.72
C GLN A 50 31.83 -9.17 14.17
N VAL A 51 30.89 -8.94 15.09
CA VAL A 51 31.19 -8.69 16.52
C VAL A 51 31.42 -10.00 17.32
N VAL A 52 32.04 -11.00 16.70
CA VAL A 52 32.65 -12.18 17.35
C VAL A 52 33.96 -12.52 16.64
N ALA A 53 34.87 -11.54 16.51
CA ALA A 53 36.12 -11.66 15.76
C ALA A 53 37.32 -10.94 16.43
N THR A 54 37.48 -11.14 17.74
CA THR A 54 38.69 -10.89 18.53
C THR A 54 38.93 -12.16 19.35
N GLU A 55 40.12 -12.75 19.48
CA GLU A 55 41.50 -12.23 19.58
C GLU A 55 42.48 -13.13 18.79
N SER A 56 43.79 -12.89 18.61
CA SER A 56 44.63 -11.67 18.54
C SER A 56 45.96 -12.08 17.87
N ALA A 57 46.78 -11.12 17.41
CA ALA A 57 47.95 -11.42 16.59
C ALA A 57 49.18 -11.90 17.37
N THR A 58 50.00 -12.76 16.75
CA THR A 58 51.46 -12.55 16.66
C THR A 58 51.99 -13.02 15.30
N LEU A 59 52.91 -12.25 14.71
CA LEU A 59 53.80 -12.69 13.64
C LEU A 59 55.21 -12.82 14.24
N ALA A 60 55.88 -13.93 14.01
CA ALA A 60 57.30 -14.11 14.28
C ALA A 60 57.93 -15.02 13.21
N ASP A 61 59.08 -14.59 12.68
CA ASP A 61 59.84 -15.30 11.65
C ASP A 61 60.79 -16.33 12.27
N SER A 62 60.92 -17.50 11.63
CA SER A 62 62.20 -18.22 11.58
C SER A 62 62.16 -19.35 10.54
N SER A 63 63.12 -19.33 9.61
CA SER A 63 63.44 -20.48 8.74
C SER A 63 64.49 -21.40 9.39
N GLY A 64 64.31 -22.73 9.36
CA GLY A 64 65.35 -23.65 9.90
C GLY A 64 65.07 -25.16 9.84
N GLN A 65 65.70 -25.83 8.87
CA GLN A 65 66.11 -27.26 8.81
C GLN A 65 65.53 -28.34 9.76
N ALA A 66 64.79 -29.27 9.15
CA ALA A 66 64.95 -30.74 9.16
C ALA A 66 65.60 -31.51 10.35
N SER A 67 64.87 -32.52 10.86
CA SER A 67 65.43 -33.81 11.32
C SER A 67 64.36 -34.95 11.27
N ALA A 68 64.78 -36.20 11.41
CA ALA A 68 63.94 -37.42 11.46
C ALA A 68 63.47 -37.71 12.92
N SER A 69 62.57 -38.65 13.26
CA SER A 69 62.37 -40.01 12.72
C SER A 69 61.01 -40.67 13.08
N ALA A 70 60.87 -41.97 12.79
CA ALA A 70 59.74 -42.88 13.10
C ALA A 70 59.37 -42.94 14.61
N SER A 71 58.25 -43.53 15.07
CA SER A 71 57.65 -44.81 14.64
C SER A 71 56.26 -45.15 15.24
N ALA A 72 55.67 -46.24 14.74
CA ALA A 72 54.76 -47.20 15.41
C ALA A 72 53.33 -46.79 15.85
N ALA A 73 52.36 -47.54 15.32
CA ALA A 73 51.07 -47.90 15.93
C ALA A 73 51.24 -49.29 16.65
N PRO A 74 50.22 -50.05 17.14
CA PRO A 74 48.75 -49.88 17.07
C PRO A 74 48.00 -50.29 18.39
N ASN A 75 46.71 -50.70 18.26
CA ASN A 75 45.93 -51.53 19.21
C ASN A 75 45.40 -50.85 20.50
N ALA A 76 44.30 -51.29 21.16
CA ALA A 76 43.20 -52.24 20.84
C ALA A 76 42.06 -52.08 21.91
N VAL A 77 40.76 -52.07 21.55
CA VAL A 77 39.75 -53.17 21.67
C VAL A 77 38.86 -53.14 22.95
N GLU A 78 37.57 -53.50 22.77
CA GLU A 78 36.52 -53.86 23.76
C GLU A 78 36.02 -52.80 24.79
N THR A 79 34.86 -52.95 25.46
CA THR A 79 33.41 -53.15 25.08
C THR A 79 32.57 -53.07 26.41
N THR A 80 31.37 -53.69 26.50
CA THR A 80 30.40 -53.70 27.63
C THR A 80 29.71 -52.34 27.88
N SER A 81 28.38 -52.16 27.77
CA SER A 81 27.19 -52.77 28.45
C SER A 81 27.08 -52.31 29.92
N GLU A 82 25.91 -52.02 30.52
CA GLU A 82 24.47 -52.30 30.25
C GLU A 82 23.62 -51.11 30.81
N GLN A 83 22.51 -50.64 30.21
CA GLN A 83 21.10 -51.12 30.26
C GLN A 83 20.25 -50.59 31.46
N ALA A 84 18.99 -50.19 31.15
CA ALA A 84 17.83 -49.86 32.02
C ALA A 84 17.98 -48.72 33.08
N ALA A 85 17.10 -47.72 33.26
CA ALA A 85 15.65 -47.48 33.03
C ALA A 85 14.73 -47.68 34.26
N SER A 86 13.56 -47.01 34.25
CA SER A 86 12.44 -47.08 35.24
C SER A 86 12.66 -46.31 36.58
N THR A 87 11.69 -45.65 37.24
CA THR A 87 10.30 -45.17 36.92
C THR A 87 9.73 -44.26 38.05
N THR A 88 8.87 -43.27 37.73
CA THR A 88 7.78 -42.66 38.57
C THR A 88 8.12 -42.07 39.97
N SER A 89 7.43 -41.08 40.57
CA SER A 89 5.98 -40.78 40.62
C SER A 89 5.65 -39.40 41.28
N SER A 90 4.36 -39.04 41.28
CA SER A 90 3.59 -38.16 42.23
C SER A 90 3.86 -36.65 42.37
N ASP A 91 2.79 -35.89 42.10
CA ASP A 91 2.03 -34.92 42.96
C ASP A 91 2.61 -34.43 44.31
N GLU A 92 2.18 -33.31 44.91
CA GLU A 92 0.89 -32.58 44.79
C GLU A 92 1.04 -31.04 45.00
N SER A 93 -0.08 -30.33 45.22
CA SER A 93 -0.22 -28.86 45.25
C SER A 93 -0.17 -28.22 46.64
N THR A 94 -0.01 -26.89 46.70
CA THR A 94 -0.79 -26.00 47.61
C THR A 94 -0.60 -24.53 47.25
N ALA A 95 -1.46 -23.65 47.79
CA ALA A 95 -1.41 -22.19 47.60
C ALA A 95 -1.61 -21.46 48.94
N ASP A 96 -1.18 -20.20 49.02
CA ASP A 96 -1.67 -19.23 50.02
C ASP A 96 -1.62 -17.79 49.44
N SER A 97 -1.97 -16.80 50.26
CA SER A 97 -2.81 -15.66 49.85
C SER A 97 -2.31 -14.28 50.35
N ALA A 98 -3.18 -13.26 50.38
CA ALA A 98 -2.78 -11.84 50.32
C ALA A 98 -3.37 -10.94 51.42
N ALA A 99 -2.63 -9.87 51.77
CA ALA A 99 -3.09 -8.64 52.45
C ALA A 99 -1.99 -7.55 52.34
N GLY A 100 -2.24 -6.24 52.43
CA GLY A 100 -3.51 -5.50 52.50
C GLY A 100 -3.33 -4.07 53.05
N ALA A 101 -4.23 -3.14 52.68
CA ALA A 101 -4.31 -1.70 53.08
C ALA A 101 -3.12 -0.78 52.63
N ALA A 102 -3.25 0.49 52.21
CA ALA A 102 -4.27 1.56 52.19
C ALA A 102 -4.00 2.73 53.17
N GLY A 103 -4.00 3.97 52.64
CA GLY A 103 -3.77 5.25 53.31
C GLY A 103 -3.81 6.40 52.28
N ALA A 104 -4.12 7.65 52.68
CA ALA A 104 -4.56 8.71 51.76
C ALA A 104 -3.97 10.11 52.04
N ASP A 105 -4.43 11.10 51.24
CA ASP A 105 -4.47 12.55 51.47
C ASP A 105 -3.23 13.45 51.24
N ALA A 106 -3.26 14.14 50.09
CA ALA A 106 -3.35 15.61 49.94
C ALA A 106 -2.32 16.60 50.57
N PHE A 107 -1.69 17.37 49.65
CA PHE A 107 -1.59 18.85 49.62
C PHE A 107 -0.54 19.64 50.47
N SER A 108 0.39 20.28 49.74
CA SER A 108 0.97 21.66 49.95
C SER A 108 2.14 21.97 50.92
N THR A 109 3.15 22.69 50.37
CA THR A 109 3.94 23.83 50.98
C THR A 109 4.92 23.57 52.16
N GLU A 110 6.03 24.31 52.43
CA GLU A 110 6.72 25.47 51.78
C GLU A 110 8.19 25.66 52.28
N SER A 111 9.00 26.44 51.54
CA SER A 111 10.19 27.23 51.95
C SER A 111 11.47 26.49 52.41
N SER A 112 12.69 27.08 52.47
CA SER A 112 13.28 28.41 52.13
C SER A 112 14.76 28.18 51.69
N THR A 113 15.59 29.07 51.12
CA THR A 113 15.85 30.54 51.15
C THR A 113 16.37 31.01 49.76
N GLY A 114 16.28 32.24 49.23
CA GLY A 114 16.55 33.60 49.77
C GLY A 114 17.93 34.12 49.27
N ALA A 115 18.15 35.35 48.76
CA ALA A 115 17.26 36.49 48.47
C ALA A 115 17.95 37.60 47.59
N ALA A 116 17.14 38.50 46.98
CA ALA A 116 17.45 39.87 46.48
C ALA A 116 18.50 40.07 45.34
N ASP A 117 18.59 41.20 44.61
CA ASP A 117 17.88 42.50 44.66
C ASP A 117 17.70 43.18 43.25
N ALA A 118 17.11 44.38 43.21
CA ALA A 118 16.57 45.14 42.07
C ALA A 118 17.54 45.68 40.98
N GLY A 119 16.95 46.12 39.86
CA GLY A 119 17.57 46.94 38.81
C GLY A 119 16.54 47.41 37.76
N GLU A 120 16.42 48.72 37.52
CA GLU A 120 15.38 49.35 36.69
C GLU A 120 15.97 50.10 35.47
N SER A 121 15.27 50.03 34.33
CA SER A 121 15.34 50.93 33.15
C SER A 121 16.70 51.30 32.52
N THR A 122 16.81 51.11 31.20
CA THR A 122 17.14 52.25 30.30
C THR A 122 16.82 51.95 28.84
N SER A 123 16.52 53.01 28.08
CA SER A 123 16.32 52.99 26.63
C SER A 123 17.49 53.67 25.91
N ALA A 124 17.76 53.24 24.68
CA ALA A 124 18.50 54.04 23.70
C ALA A 124 18.05 53.68 22.28
N ALA A 125 17.48 54.65 21.58
CA ALA A 125 17.51 54.69 20.12
C ALA A 125 18.59 55.70 19.71
N ASP A 126 19.12 55.58 18.49
CA ASP A 126 19.87 56.66 17.86
C ASP A 126 19.33 56.87 16.44
N ALA A 127 19.31 58.13 16.00
CA ALA A 127 18.70 58.56 14.75
C ALA A 127 19.29 59.91 14.30
N THR A 128 19.67 60.00 13.02
CA THR A 128 20.18 61.24 12.41
C THR A 128 19.74 61.34 10.95
N ASN A 129 19.45 62.51 10.36
CA ASN A 129 19.02 63.82 10.88
C ASN A 129 18.56 64.69 9.67
N SER A 130 17.79 65.77 9.89
CA SER A 130 17.34 66.81 8.91
C SER A 130 16.47 66.29 7.74
N GLY A 131 15.61 67.07 7.09
CA GLY A 131 15.03 68.43 7.24
C GLY A 131 13.91 68.52 6.16
N GLY A 132 12.86 69.36 6.19
CA GLY A 132 12.70 70.73 6.66
C GLY A 132 12.23 71.58 5.45
N GLU A 133 11.04 72.19 5.51
CA GLU A 133 10.49 73.16 4.50
C GLU A 133 10.10 72.52 3.12
N ASP A 134 9.20 73.01 2.26
CA ASP A 134 8.16 74.07 2.31
C ASP A 134 6.92 73.65 1.43
N ALA A 135 5.93 74.53 1.22
CA ALA A 135 4.62 74.26 0.60
C ALA A 135 4.49 74.62 -0.92
N THR A 136 3.23 74.80 -1.38
CA THR A 136 2.74 75.26 -2.72
C THR A 136 2.60 74.21 -3.85
N SER A 137 1.80 74.40 -4.92
CA SER A 137 0.45 75.01 -5.11
C SER A 137 -0.06 74.82 -6.57
N ALA A 138 -1.38 74.71 -6.79
CA ALA A 138 -2.11 74.98 -8.06
C ALA A 138 -1.80 74.10 -9.32
N SER A 139 -2.57 74.11 -10.42
CA SER A 139 -4.04 74.22 -10.66
C SER A 139 -4.39 73.84 -12.13
N ASN A 140 -5.70 73.73 -12.47
CA ASN A 140 -6.33 73.61 -13.82
C ASN A 140 -6.02 72.35 -14.69
N GLY A 141 -6.89 71.92 -15.62
CA GLY A 141 -8.32 72.25 -15.82
C GLY A 141 -8.83 72.20 -17.28
N THR A 142 -9.92 71.43 -17.52
CA THR A 142 -10.85 71.47 -18.71
C THR A 142 -10.21 71.10 -20.08
N THR A 143 -10.84 70.76 -21.23
CA THR A 143 -12.22 70.68 -21.85
C THR A 143 -12.25 69.45 -22.81
N ASP A 144 -13.28 68.59 -22.91
CA ASP A 144 -14.64 68.68 -23.54
C ASP A 144 -14.72 68.19 -25.03
N ALA A 145 -15.92 67.73 -25.46
CA ALA A 145 -16.36 67.27 -26.80
C ALA A 145 -15.78 65.93 -27.36
N THR A 146 -16.49 65.05 -28.09
CA THR A 146 -17.91 65.00 -28.53
C THR A 146 -18.40 63.54 -28.83
N GLN A 147 -19.72 63.33 -28.89
CA GLN A 147 -20.46 62.09 -29.28
C GLN A 147 -20.83 62.11 -30.80
N PRO A 148 -21.23 60.99 -31.49
CA PRO A 148 -22.63 60.47 -31.40
C PRO A 148 -22.94 58.96 -31.72
N SER A 149 -23.81 58.37 -30.88
CA SER A 149 -25.03 57.54 -31.16
C SER A 149 -25.07 56.32 -32.10
N ASP A 150 -25.45 55.15 -31.55
CA ASP A 150 -26.64 54.28 -31.89
C ASP A 150 -26.72 53.17 -30.78
N GLY A 151 -27.81 52.97 -30.02
CA GLY A 151 -28.97 52.09 -30.30
C GLY A 151 -28.75 50.64 -29.80
N SER A 152 -29.60 49.95 -29.02
CA SER A 152 -30.92 50.26 -28.42
C SER A 152 -31.19 49.45 -27.12
N ASP A 153 -32.32 49.75 -26.45
CA ASP A 153 -32.89 49.16 -25.21
C ASP A 153 -32.99 47.61 -25.11
N ALA A 154 -33.25 46.98 -23.95
CA ALA A 154 -33.96 47.49 -22.77
C ALA A 154 -33.52 46.90 -21.40
N SER A 155 -33.94 47.59 -20.32
CA SER A 155 -33.90 47.14 -18.93
C SER A 155 -35.19 47.57 -18.19
N ALA A 156 -35.58 46.85 -17.14
CA ALA A 156 -36.65 47.27 -16.22
C ALA A 156 -36.33 46.78 -14.80
N THR A 157 -36.43 47.69 -13.82
CA THR A 157 -36.05 47.46 -12.41
C THR A 157 -37.24 47.54 -11.45
N MET A 158 -36.97 47.22 -10.17
CA MET A 158 -37.91 47.15 -9.05
C MET A 158 -38.88 48.34 -8.91
N GLY A 159 -40.05 48.04 -8.33
CA GLY A 159 -40.83 48.97 -7.50
C GLY A 159 -41.20 48.24 -6.20
N ASP A 160 -41.03 48.90 -5.07
CA ASP A 160 -41.37 48.43 -3.71
C ASP A 160 -42.56 49.27 -3.17
N LEU A 161 -43.15 48.86 -2.03
CA LEU A 161 -43.96 49.63 -1.04
C LEU A 161 -45.10 48.83 -0.39
N ASP A 162 -44.91 48.50 0.89
CA ASP A 162 -45.75 48.79 2.07
C ASP A 162 -47.29 48.58 2.05
N GLY A 163 -47.81 47.87 3.08
CA GLY A 163 -49.23 47.95 3.50
C GLY A 163 -49.71 46.84 4.46
N GLU A 164 -49.88 47.13 5.75
CA GLU A 164 -50.46 46.22 6.76
C GLU A 164 -51.99 46.33 6.89
N SER A 165 -52.66 45.25 7.33
CA SER A 165 -53.79 45.33 8.29
C SER A 165 -54.21 43.94 8.82
N ASP A 166 -54.53 43.86 10.12
CA ASP A 166 -54.97 42.66 10.83
C ASP A 166 -56.45 42.27 10.63
N THR A 167 -56.82 41.00 10.87
CA THR A 167 -57.54 40.55 12.11
C THR A 167 -58.24 39.18 11.97
N ASN A 168 -58.20 38.39 13.07
CA ASN A 168 -59.12 37.30 13.51
C ASN A 168 -59.57 36.15 12.57
N GLY A 169 -59.78 34.91 13.06
CA GLY A 169 -59.50 34.38 14.40
C GLY A 169 -60.40 33.19 14.81
N THR A 170 -59.84 32.28 15.63
CA THR A 170 -60.50 31.15 16.36
C THR A 170 -61.11 29.97 15.55
N GLY A 171 -61.02 28.70 15.96
CA GLY A 171 -60.21 28.10 17.04
C GLY A 171 -60.67 26.70 17.50
N SER A 172 -59.79 25.92 18.15
CA SER A 172 -60.06 24.67 18.92
C SER A 172 -60.58 23.43 18.15
N THR A 173 -60.49 22.15 18.58
CA THR A 173 -59.97 21.38 19.76
C THR A 173 -59.96 19.88 19.37
N GLN A 174 -59.26 18.89 19.99
CA GLN A 174 -58.13 18.80 20.94
C GLN A 174 -57.75 17.29 21.14
N GLY A 175 -56.45 16.99 21.34
CA GLY A 175 -55.97 15.81 22.12
C GLY A 175 -55.67 14.51 21.37
N ASP A 176 -55.01 13.50 21.97
CA ASP A 176 -54.14 13.48 23.18
C ASP A 176 -53.38 12.12 23.30
N GLY A 177 -52.25 12.08 24.02
CA GLY A 177 -51.54 10.88 24.50
C GLY A 177 -50.56 10.15 23.53
N GLY A 178 -49.45 9.55 23.98
CA GLY A 178 -48.84 9.64 25.32
C GLY A 178 -47.75 8.60 25.70
N VAL A 179 -46.48 9.01 25.67
CA VAL A 179 -45.32 8.56 26.53
C VAL A 179 -44.75 7.12 26.38
N THR A 180 -43.48 6.93 26.80
CA THR A 180 -42.70 5.67 27.06
C THR A 180 -42.24 4.84 25.85
N ASP A 181 -41.07 4.17 25.83
CA ASP A 181 -39.81 4.23 26.62
C ASP A 181 -38.63 3.67 25.76
N ALA A 182 -37.42 3.57 26.31
CA ALA A 182 -36.16 3.38 25.58
C ALA A 182 -35.72 1.94 25.23
N GLY A 183 -34.86 1.86 24.20
CA GLY A 183 -33.70 0.95 24.15
C GLY A 183 -33.84 -0.38 23.40
N GLY A 184 -32.70 -1.06 23.25
CA GLY A 184 -32.62 -2.48 22.87
C GLY A 184 -32.22 -2.79 21.42
N SER A 185 -30.96 -3.19 21.22
CA SER A 185 -30.56 -3.97 20.05
C SER A 185 -31.03 -5.43 20.19
N SER A 186 -31.50 -6.06 19.12
CA SER A 186 -31.15 -7.46 18.78
C SER A 186 -31.72 -7.92 17.44
N SER A 187 -31.06 -8.92 16.86
CA SER A 187 -31.46 -9.62 15.63
C SER A 187 -32.33 -10.84 15.94
N PRO A 188 -33.33 -11.19 15.10
CA PRO A 188 -33.94 -12.51 15.09
C PRO A 188 -33.26 -13.46 14.08
N SER A 189 -32.93 -14.68 14.52
CA SER A 189 -32.53 -15.76 13.61
C SER A 189 -33.71 -16.27 12.79
N ALA A 190 -33.47 -16.70 11.55
CA ALA A 190 -34.43 -17.47 10.76
C ALA A 190 -34.31 -18.98 11.08
N THR A 191 -35.43 -19.69 11.06
CA THR A 191 -35.51 -21.15 11.29
C THR A 191 -35.88 -21.91 10.00
N ASP A 192 -35.68 -23.23 10.05
CA ASP A 192 -35.88 -24.23 8.99
C ASP A 192 -37.28 -24.23 8.33
N GLY A 193 -37.33 -24.76 7.10
CA GLY A 193 -38.53 -24.94 6.27
C GLY A 193 -38.19 -25.51 4.89
N THR A 194 -38.58 -26.76 4.62
CA THR A 194 -38.25 -27.51 3.39
C THR A 194 -39.51 -27.94 2.60
N ALA A 195 -39.31 -28.65 1.47
CA ALA A 195 -40.25 -29.01 0.40
C ALA A 195 -40.62 -27.86 -0.56
N SER A 196 -40.43 -27.87 -1.90
CA SER A 196 -40.37 -28.88 -2.98
C SER A 196 -41.68 -29.05 -3.77
N ASP A 197 -41.68 -28.65 -5.05
CA ASP A 197 -42.35 -29.40 -6.14
C ASP A 197 -41.97 -28.87 -7.54
N THR A 198 -42.11 -29.69 -8.60
CA THR A 198 -41.90 -29.27 -10.01
C THR A 198 -42.63 -30.19 -11.00
N PRO A 199 -43.46 -29.61 -11.90
CA PRO A 199 -43.48 -30.07 -13.32
C PRO A 199 -43.79 -28.93 -14.34
N ALA A 200 -43.59 -29.06 -15.66
CA ALA A 200 -42.68 -29.86 -16.50
C ALA A 200 -42.79 -29.41 -17.99
N GLY A 201 -41.75 -29.63 -18.81
CA GLY A 201 -41.79 -29.50 -20.29
C GLY A 201 -41.11 -28.26 -20.89
N ASN A 202 -40.69 -28.24 -22.16
CA ASN A 202 -40.74 -29.30 -23.19
C ASN A 202 -39.56 -29.22 -24.20
N ALA A 203 -39.40 -30.29 -25.00
CA ALA A 203 -38.27 -30.70 -25.83
C ALA A 203 -37.77 -29.77 -26.97
N GLY A 204 -36.53 -30.05 -27.40
CA GLY A 204 -35.96 -29.69 -28.71
C GLY A 204 -34.70 -30.53 -29.01
N ALA A 205 -34.77 -31.44 -29.99
CA ALA A 205 -33.66 -32.32 -30.44
C ALA A 205 -33.11 -31.84 -31.82
N ALA A 206 -32.05 -32.36 -32.43
CA ALA A 206 -31.11 -33.47 -32.14
C ALA A 206 -29.70 -33.04 -32.69
N SER A 207 -28.63 -33.84 -32.82
CA SER A 207 -28.31 -35.28 -32.69
C SER A 207 -26.81 -35.42 -32.23
N ASP A 208 -26.00 -36.50 -32.34
CA ASP A 208 -26.08 -37.80 -33.03
C ASP A 208 -25.13 -38.87 -32.42
N GLU A 209 -25.14 -40.06 -33.02
CA GLU A 209 -24.29 -41.28 -32.91
C GLU A 209 -22.74 -41.11 -32.72
N THR A 210 -21.95 -42.01 -32.10
CA THR A 210 -22.13 -43.39 -31.55
C THR A 210 -21.45 -43.49 -30.15
N ALA A 211 -21.77 -44.34 -29.15
CA ALA A 211 -22.30 -45.72 -29.06
C ALA A 211 -21.26 -46.84 -29.38
N THR A 212 -21.02 -47.89 -28.58
CA THR A 212 -21.30 -48.21 -27.14
C THR A 212 -19.95 -48.59 -26.45
N ASP A 213 -19.72 -49.33 -25.35
CA ASP A 213 -20.43 -50.16 -24.32
C ASP A 213 -19.41 -50.32 -23.12
N SER A 214 -19.64 -50.84 -21.91
CA SER A 214 -20.81 -51.41 -21.19
C SER A 214 -20.61 -51.30 -19.65
N ALA A 215 -21.33 -52.08 -18.83
CA ALA A 215 -21.20 -52.18 -17.35
C ALA A 215 -20.48 -53.50 -16.91
N ASP A 216 -20.16 -53.82 -15.63
CA ASP A 216 -21.02 -53.83 -14.43
C ASP A 216 -20.26 -53.96 -13.07
N ALA A 217 -20.98 -53.67 -11.97
CA ALA A 217 -20.89 -54.15 -10.59
C ALA A 217 -19.56 -54.16 -9.75
N ALA A 218 -19.44 -53.12 -8.91
CA ALA A 218 -19.47 -53.24 -7.43
C ALA A 218 -18.25 -53.71 -6.58
N SER A 219 -18.39 -53.41 -5.28
CA SER A 219 -17.50 -53.71 -4.12
C SER A 219 -16.38 -52.69 -3.84
N GLY A 220 -16.31 -52.23 -2.59
CA GLY A 220 -15.39 -51.17 -2.15
C GLY A 220 -14.00 -51.67 -1.71
N PRO A 221 -13.02 -50.77 -1.52
CA PRO A 221 -11.66 -51.12 -1.17
C PRO A 221 -11.54 -51.61 0.28
N ALA A 222 -11.27 -52.91 0.44
CA ALA A 222 -10.70 -53.43 1.68
C ALA A 222 -9.29 -52.85 1.90
N ALA A 223 -8.89 -52.67 3.16
CA ALA A 223 -7.60 -52.08 3.49
C ALA A 223 -6.43 -52.96 2.99
N THR A 224 -5.60 -52.41 2.10
CA THR A 224 -4.29 -52.98 1.76
C THR A 224 -3.20 -52.30 2.58
N THR A 225 -2.16 -53.06 2.95
CA THR A 225 -1.12 -52.58 3.88
C THR A 225 -0.25 -51.49 3.27
N ALA A 226 -0.11 -50.37 3.98
CA ALA A 226 0.72 -49.25 3.57
C ALA A 226 2.20 -49.65 3.38
N PRO A 227 2.80 -49.42 2.20
CA PRO A 227 4.25 -49.46 2.06
C PRO A 227 4.88 -48.34 2.89
N GLY A 228 5.84 -48.69 3.75
CA GLY A 228 6.50 -47.75 4.64
C GLY A 228 7.43 -46.79 3.92
N ALA A 229 6.87 -45.70 3.37
CA ALA A 229 7.61 -44.57 2.83
C ALA A 229 7.15 -43.27 3.51
N ARG A 230 7.57 -43.06 4.77
CA ARG A 230 7.67 -41.71 5.31
C ARG A 230 8.70 -41.00 4.43
N ALA A 231 8.23 -40.15 3.52
CA ALA A 231 9.12 -39.34 2.68
C ALA A 231 10.18 -38.69 3.58
N ALA A 232 11.44 -38.74 3.16
CA ALA A 232 12.47 -37.95 3.82
C ALA A 232 12.00 -36.50 3.79
N ALA A 233 11.99 -35.84 4.94
CA ALA A 233 11.74 -34.41 4.96
C ALA A 233 12.93 -33.78 4.23
N ASP A 234 12.68 -33.16 3.08
CA ASP A 234 13.70 -32.49 2.29
C ASP A 234 14.54 -31.58 3.19
N ASP A 235 15.85 -31.81 3.22
CA ASP A 235 16.75 -31.01 4.05
C ASP A 235 16.97 -29.63 3.43
N THR A 236 15.98 -28.77 3.66
CA THR A 236 15.95 -27.37 3.26
C THR A 236 16.85 -26.49 4.13
N SER A 237 17.60 -27.04 5.10
CA SER A 237 18.49 -26.25 5.96
C SER A 237 19.58 -25.52 5.17
N ASN A 238 20.09 -26.14 4.10
CA ASN A 238 21.08 -25.53 3.20
C ASN A 238 20.44 -24.64 2.10
N LEU A 239 19.12 -24.40 2.13
CA LEU A 239 18.41 -23.65 1.09
C LEU A 239 17.87 -22.30 1.59
N GLN A 240 17.67 -21.36 0.66
CA GLN A 240 17.08 -20.04 0.88
C GLN A 240 16.24 -19.59 -0.33
N ASN A 241 15.16 -18.85 -0.08
CA ASN A 241 14.39 -18.20 -1.15
C ASN A 241 15.16 -17.01 -1.72
N MET A 242 15.18 -16.86 -3.04
CA MET A 242 15.61 -15.63 -3.71
C MET A 242 14.37 -14.82 -4.12
N TYR A 243 14.14 -13.70 -3.44
CA TYR A 243 13.03 -12.79 -3.66
C TYR A 243 13.32 -11.86 -4.84
N ARG A 244 12.35 -11.74 -5.77
CA ARG A 244 12.42 -10.88 -6.97
C ARG A 244 11.59 -9.61 -6.76
N PHE A 245 12.20 -8.46 -7.03
CA PHE A 245 11.56 -7.15 -6.96
C PHE A 245 11.74 -6.41 -8.29
N TYR A 246 10.67 -5.80 -8.80
CA TYR A 246 10.65 -5.02 -10.04
C TYR A 246 10.54 -3.51 -9.77
N ASN A 247 11.30 -2.70 -10.51
CA ASN A 247 11.21 -1.24 -10.45
C ASN A 247 10.34 -0.70 -11.60
N PRO A 248 9.09 -0.28 -11.34
CA PRO A 248 8.18 0.22 -12.39
C PRO A 248 8.61 1.56 -13.01
N ASN A 249 9.65 2.22 -12.47
CA ASN A 249 10.15 3.50 -12.98
C ASN A 249 11.33 3.34 -13.96
N THR A 250 12.02 2.19 -13.95
CA THR A 250 13.24 1.97 -14.75
C THR A 250 13.20 0.67 -15.57
N GLY A 251 12.43 -0.33 -15.13
CA GLY A 251 12.39 -1.66 -15.74
C GLY A 251 13.42 -2.65 -15.20
N GLU A 252 14.18 -2.27 -14.16
CA GLU A 252 15.20 -3.10 -13.51
C GLU A 252 14.58 -4.13 -12.53
N HIS A 253 15.30 -5.23 -12.30
CA HIS A 253 14.94 -6.27 -11.33
C HIS A 253 16.05 -6.46 -10.30
N PHE A 254 15.69 -6.54 -9.02
CA PHE A 254 16.61 -6.80 -7.91
C PHE A 254 16.31 -8.15 -7.26
N TYR A 255 17.37 -8.85 -6.84
CA TYR A 255 17.31 -10.21 -6.30
C TYR A 255 18.09 -10.31 -4.98
N THR A 256 17.44 -10.83 -3.93
CA THR A 256 18.07 -11.05 -2.62
C THR A 256 17.37 -12.14 -1.81
N ALA A 257 18.10 -12.80 -0.90
CA ALA A 257 17.53 -13.63 0.16
C ALA A 257 17.22 -12.82 1.44
N ASN A 258 17.73 -11.59 1.55
CA ASN A 258 17.59 -10.77 2.73
C ASN A 258 16.21 -10.09 2.76
N THR A 259 15.39 -10.45 3.74
CA THR A 259 14.05 -9.89 3.91
C THR A 259 14.06 -8.40 4.26
N TYR A 260 15.13 -7.90 4.89
CA TYR A 260 15.26 -6.48 5.25
C TYR A 260 15.64 -5.62 4.03
N GLU A 261 16.49 -6.11 3.13
CA GLU A 261 16.70 -5.46 1.83
C GLU A 261 15.39 -5.39 1.03
N GLY A 262 14.63 -6.50 0.98
CA GLY A 262 13.32 -6.53 0.34
C GLY A 262 12.32 -5.54 0.93
N GLN A 263 12.32 -5.36 2.26
CA GLN A 263 11.51 -4.34 2.95
C GLN A 263 11.89 -2.92 2.55
N VAL A 264 13.19 -2.61 2.46
CA VAL A 264 13.68 -1.30 2.01
C VAL A 264 13.24 -1.02 0.56
N LEU A 265 13.35 -2.01 -0.33
CA LEU A 265 12.95 -1.87 -1.74
C LEU A 265 11.46 -1.58 -1.91
N VAL A 266 10.57 -2.36 -1.28
CA VAL A 266 9.12 -2.12 -1.40
C VAL A 266 8.71 -0.79 -0.77
N THR A 267 9.32 -0.40 0.35
CA THR A 267 9.12 0.92 0.97
C THR A 267 9.53 2.05 0.02
N ALA A 268 10.60 1.85 -0.75
CA ALA A 268 11.08 2.80 -1.76
C ALA A 268 10.31 2.76 -3.11
N GLY A 269 9.25 1.95 -3.23
CA GLY A 269 8.36 1.93 -4.40
C GLY A 269 8.54 0.75 -5.36
N TRP A 270 9.42 -0.20 -5.06
CA TRP A 270 9.56 -1.44 -5.85
C TRP A 270 8.37 -2.38 -5.64
N GLN A 271 8.08 -3.21 -6.63
CA GLN A 271 7.01 -4.21 -6.59
C GLN A 271 7.61 -5.58 -6.28
N TYR A 272 7.15 -6.23 -5.22
CA TYR A 272 7.51 -7.63 -4.94
C TYR A 272 6.75 -8.57 -5.89
N GLU A 273 7.47 -9.36 -6.68
CA GLU A 273 6.87 -10.27 -7.67
C GLU A 273 6.78 -11.72 -7.18
N GLY A 274 7.58 -12.10 -6.18
CA GLY A 274 7.59 -13.46 -5.65
C GLY A 274 9.00 -14.00 -5.38
N VAL A 275 9.09 -15.32 -5.22
CA VAL A 275 10.35 -16.04 -5.14
C VAL A 275 10.75 -16.43 -6.57
N GLY A 276 11.81 -15.83 -7.11
CA GLY A 276 12.29 -16.11 -8.47
C GLY A 276 12.91 -17.51 -8.60
N TRP A 277 13.60 -17.97 -7.55
CA TRP A 277 14.08 -19.34 -7.38
C TRP A 277 14.46 -19.63 -5.93
N VAL A 278 14.77 -20.89 -5.61
CA VAL A 278 15.43 -21.29 -4.36
C VAL A 278 16.92 -21.47 -4.64
N ALA A 279 17.79 -20.87 -3.84
CA ALA A 279 19.25 -21.00 -3.96
C ALA A 279 19.83 -21.80 -2.77
N PRO A 280 20.91 -22.57 -2.96
CA PRO A 280 21.69 -23.09 -1.84
C PRO A 280 22.49 -21.99 -1.11
N LYS A 281 22.88 -22.27 0.13
CA LYS A 281 23.77 -21.46 0.99
C LYS A 281 25.25 -21.83 0.84
N SER A 282 25.56 -22.79 -0.04
CA SER A 282 26.90 -23.26 -0.38
C SER A 282 26.95 -23.72 -1.83
N GLY A 283 28.05 -23.52 -2.55
CA GLY A 283 28.21 -23.99 -3.94
C GLY A 283 29.14 -23.10 -4.73
N THR A 284 28.87 -22.93 -6.03
CA THR A 284 29.59 -21.94 -6.86
C THR A 284 29.07 -20.55 -6.53
N ALA A 285 29.94 -19.65 -6.05
CA ALA A 285 29.53 -18.31 -5.63
C ALA A 285 28.94 -17.46 -6.77
N VAL A 286 27.84 -16.77 -6.50
CA VAL A 286 27.31 -15.69 -7.34
C VAL A 286 27.68 -14.36 -6.70
N TYR A 287 28.60 -13.63 -7.32
CA TYR A 287 29.09 -12.33 -6.88
C TYR A 287 28.04 -11.25 -7.16
N ARG A 288 27.78 -10.40 -6.16
CA ARG A 288 26.95 -9.19 -6.33
C ARG A 288 27.83 -7.96 -6.48
N LEU A 289 27.49 -7.10 -7.43
CA LEU A 289 28.13 -5.80 -7.64
C LEU A 289 27.07 -4.70 -7.77
N TYR A 290 27.41 -3.50 -7.31
CA TYR A 290 26.61 -2.29 -7.42
C TYR A 290 27.36 -1.20 -8.18
N ASN A 291 26.66 -0.48 -9.06
CA ASN A 291 27.19 0.63 -9.83
C ASN A 291 26.73 1.97 -9.21
N PRO A 292 27.59 2.70 -8.47
CA PRO A 292 27.22 3.97 -7.85
C PRO A 292 26.95 5.10 -8.86
N ASN A 293 27.24 4.92 -10.16
CA ASN A 293 27.11 5.96 -11.17
C ASN A 293 25.77 5.91 -11.94
N ALA A 294 25.20 4.72 -12.13
CA ALA A 294 23.88 4.55 -12.74
C ALA A 294 22.81 4.12 -11.72
N GLY A 295 23.22 3.49 -10.63
CA GLY A 295 22.33 3.01 -9.58
C GLY A 295 21.77 1.62 -9.83
N ASP A 296 22.47 0.76 -10.57
CA ASP A 296 22.07 -0.61 -10.92
C ASP A 296 22.94 -1.71 -10.27
N HIS A 297 22.42 -2.93 -10.22
CA HIS A 297 23.11 -4.13 -9.70
C HIS A 297 23.41 -5.18 -10.78
N HIS A 298 24.56 -5.84 -10.65
CA HIS A 298 24.96 -6.97 -11.51
C HIS A 298 25.28 -8.22 -10.69
N TYR A 299 25.01 -9.38 -11.29
CA TYR A 299 25.16 -10.69 -10.65
C TYR A 299 25.87 -11.66 -11.59
N THR A 300 26.95 -12.28 -11.13
CA THR A 300 27.74 -13.21 -11.96
C THR A 300 28.47 -14.29 -11.16
N THR A 301 28.60 -15.49 -11.73
CA THR A 301 29.50 -16.55 -11.27
C THR A 301 30.95 -16.34 -11.71
N ASN A 302 31.21 -15.44 -12.65
CA ASN A 302 32.52 -15.23 -13.25
C ASN A 302 33.36 -14.20 -12.46
N ALA A 303 34.39 -14.70 -11.78
CA ALA A 303 35.32 -13.86 -11.01
C ALA A 303 36.05 -12.81 -11.88
N ALA A 304 36.36 -13.12 -13.14
CA ALA A 304 37.01 -12.15 -14.03
C ALA A 304 36.06 -11.04 -14.51
N GLU A 305 34.76 -11.34 -14.67
CA GLU A 305 33.72 -10.33 -14.94
C GLU A 305 33.57 -9.38 -13.73
N ARG A 306 33.48 -9.93 -12.52
CA ARG A 306 33.54 -9.17 -11.26
C ARG A 306 34.76 -8.25 -11.21
N ASP A 307 35.96 -8.79 -11.43
CA ASP A 307 37.21 -8.03 -11.29
C ASP A 307 37.37 -6.94 -12.36
N MET A 308 36.86 -7.16 -13.58
CA MET A 308 36.77 -6.12 -14.61
C MET A 308 35.78 -5.01 -14.24
N LEU A 309 34.61 -5.33 -13.69
CA LEU A 309 33.61 -4.36 -13.25
C LEU A 309 34.10 -3.53 -12.05
N VAL A 310 34.75 -4.16 -11.07
CA VAL A 310 35.41 -3.45 -9.96
C VAL A 310 36.46 -2.48 -10.48
N LYS A 311 37.28 -2.90 -11.46
CA LYS A 311 38.26 -2.01 -12.12
C LYS A 311 37.59 -0.89 -12.94
N ALA A 312 36.34 -1.06 -13.37
CA ALA A 312 35.52 -0.04 -14.01
C ALA A 312 34.77 0.88 -13.01
N GLY A 313 34.99 0.72 -11.70
CA GLY A 313 34.41 1.58 -10.66
C GLY A 313 33.15 1.04 -9.98
N TRP A 314 32.78 -0.23 -10.21
CA TRP A 314 31.68 -0.88 -9.48
C TRP A 314 32.12 -1.26 -8.06
N ARG A 315 31.20 -1.15 -7.09
CA ARG A 315 31.38 -1.70 -5.75
C ARG A 315 31.11 -3.21 -5.79
N TYR A 316 32.08 -4.03 -5.43
CA TYR A 316 31.85 -5.44 -5.10
C TYR A 316 31.20 -5.52 -3.71
N GLU A 317 30.10 -6.28 -3.61
CA GLU A 317 29.27 -6.36 -2.39
C GLU A 317 29.40 -7.70 -1.67
N GLY A 318 30.23 -8.61 -2.18
CA GLY A 318 30.38 -9.97 -1.68
C GLY A 318 29.63 -11.01 -2.52
N ILE A 319 29.38 -12.17 -1.90
CA ILE A 319 28.61 -13.26 -2.50
C ILE A 319 27.14 -13.02 -2.14
N GLY A 320 26.28 -12.85 -3.14
CA GLY A 320 24.84 -12.66 -2.92
C GLY A 320 24.13 -13.97 -2.56
N TRP A 321 24.50 -15.05 -3.25
CA TRP A 321 24.03 -16.43 -3.02
C TRP A 321 24.96 -17.41 -3.74
N TYR A 322 24.63 -18.70 -3.70
CA TYR A 322 25.37 -19.73 -4.41
C TYR A 322 24.51 -20.38 -5.49
N SER A 323 25.16 -20.84 -6.56
CA SER A 323 24.61 -21.73 -7.57
C SER A 323 24.65 -23.16 -7.07
N GLU A 324 23.61 -23.90 -7.39
CA GLU A 324 23.63 -25.36 -7.43
C GLU A 324 24.56 -25.85 -8.56
N SER A 325 24.87 -27.14 -8.55
CA SER A 325 25.48 -27.87 -9.66
C SER A 325 24.55 -27.94 -10.89
N ALA A 326 25.08 -28.39 -12.03
CA ALA A 326 24.35 -28.42 -13.31
C ALA A 326 23.15 -29.40 -13.39
N SER A 327 22.85 -30.14 -12.31
CA SER A 327 21.58 -30.87 -12.14
C SER A 327 20.44 -30.04 -11.56
N GLY A 328 20.70 -28.79 -11.16
CA GLY A 328 19.69 -27.84 -10.70
C GLY A 328 18.84 -27.25 -11.84
N THR A 329 17.87 -26.41 -11.48
CA THR A 329 17.02 -25.67 -12.42
C THR A 329 17.82 -24.52 -13.04
N ALA A 330 17.99 -24.49 -14.36
CA ALA A 330 18.73 -23.42 -15.03
C ALA A 330 18.11 -22.03 -14.76
N VAL A 331 18.95 -21.04 -14.43
CA VAL A 331 18.57 -19.63 -14.39
C VAL A 331 19.18 -18.92 -15.59
N TYR A 332 18.31 -18.48 -16.49
CA TYR A 332 18.67 -17.71 -17.67
C TYR A 332 19.00 -16.26 -17.31
N ARG A 333 19.85 -15.62 -18.11
CA ARG A 333 20.18 -14.18 -18.04
C ARG A 333 19.81 -13.51 -19.35
N GLU A 334 19.01 -12.46 -19.28
CA GLU A 334 18.69 -11.60 -20.43
C GLU A 334 19.12 -10.15 -20.17
N TYR A 335 19.72 -9.51 -21.16
CA TYR A 335 20.12 -8.10 -21.12
C TYR A 335 19.21 -7.23 -22.01
N ASN A 336 18.73 -6.10 -21.47
CA ASN A 336 17.95 -5.11 -22.21
C ASN A 336 18.86 -3.99 -22.76
N PRO A 337 19.18 -3.98 -24.07
CA PRO A 337 19.98 -2.91 -24.68
C PRO A 337 19.23 -1.58 -24.83
N ASN A 338 17.92 -1.54 -24.52
CA ASN A 338 17.05 -0.37 -24.68
C ASN A 338 16.72 0.31 -23.35
N ALA A 339 17.12 -0.28 -22.21
CA ALA A 339 17.02 0.37 -20.91
C ALA A 339 18.07 1.48 -20.77
N LYS A 340 17.76 2.54 -20.00
CA LYS A 340 18.58 3.76 -19.91
C LYS A 340 19.98 3.50 -19.33
N SER A 341 20.08 2.55 -18.41
CA SER A 341 21.29 2.06 -17.74
C SER A 341 21.91 0.84 -18.46
N GLY A 342 21.19 0.25 -19.42
CA GLY A 342 21.09 -1.21 -19.50
C GLY A 342 20.14 -1.75 -18.41
N ALA A 343 19.76 -3.03 -18.49
CA ALA A 343 19.08 -3.73 -17.40
C ALA A 343 19.24 -5.24 -17.61
N HIS A 344 19.25 -6.02 -16.52
CA HIS A 344 19.26 -7.48 -16.59
C HIS A 344 17.96 -8.08 -16.01
N ASN A 345 17.54 -9.20 -16.58
CA ASN A 345 16.58 -10.12 -15.98
C ASN A 345 17.29 -11.46 -15.71
N PHE A 346 16.86 -12.11 -14.63
CA PHE A 346 17.27 -13.46 -14.26
C PHE A 346 16.03 -14.30 -13.94
N THR A 347 15.88 -15.43 -14.63
CA THR A 347 14.65 -16.24 -14.53
C THR A 347 14.87 -17.73 -14.72
N THR A 348 14.07 -18.54 -14.01
CA THR A 348 13.92 -19.98 -14.26
C THR A 348 12.91 -20.27 -15.39
N SER A 349 12.14 -19.27 -15.83
CA SER A 349 11.11 -19.41 -16.85
C SER A 349 11.69 -19.25 -18.26
N SER A 350 11.85 -20.38 -18.96
CA SER A 350 12.22 -20.39 -20.39
C SER A 350 11.20 -19.65 -21.27
N ALA A 351 9.94 -19.55 -20.84
CA ALA A 351 8.90 -18.77 -21.52
C ALA A 351 9.06 -17.25 -21.30
N GLU A 352 9.51 -16.82 -20.12
CA GLU A 352 9.81 -15.40 -19.84
C GLU A 352 11.02 -14.95 -20.67
N ASN A 353 12.11 -15.71 -20.65
CA ASN A 353 13.28 -15.54 -21.52
C ASN A 353 12.87 -15.40 -23.00
N ALA A 354 12.14 -16.39 -23.55
CA ALA A 354 11.71 -16.37 -24.94
C ALA A 354 10.83 -15.14 -25.29
N ASN A 355 9.99 -14.69 -24.36
CA ASN A 355 9.16 -13.49 -24.55
C ASN A 355 9.99 -12.19 -24.48
N LEU A 356 10.97 -12.08 -23.58
CA LEU A 356 11.89 -10.95 -23.50
C LEU A 356 12.77 -10.85 -24.75
N VAL A 357 13.32 -11.97 -25.23
CA VAL A 357 14.07 -12.03 -26.49
C VAL A 357 13.20 -11.60 -27.68
N LYS A 358 11.95 -12.05 -27.73
CA LYS A 358 10.96 -11.61 -28.74
C LYS A 358 10.64 -10.10 -28.63
N ALA A 359 10.73 -9.53 -27.44
CA ALA A 359 10.62 -8.09 -27.17
C ALA A 359 11.95 -7.30 -27.40
N GLY A 360 12.99 -7.93 -27.95
CA GLY A 360 14.25 -7.27 -28.32
C GLY A 360 15.34 -7.29 -27.26
N TRP A 361 15.18 -8.05 -26.18
CA TRP A 361 16.26 -8.33 -25.23
C TRP A 361 17.26 -9.33 -25.83
N ARG A 362 18.46 -9.39 -25.26
CA ARG A 362 19.52 -10.33 -25.64
C ARG A 362 19.59 -11.44 -24.59
N ALA A 363 19.31 -12.68 -24.98
CA ALA A 363 19.64 -13.83 -24.13
C ALA A 363 21.16 -14.02 -24.09
N GLU A 364 21.70 -14.16 -22.88
CA GLU A 364 23.14 -14.37 -22.64
C GLU A 364 23.46 -15.79 -22.16
N GLY A 365 22.44 -16.65 -22.05
CA GLY A 365 22.57 -18.06 -21.70
C GLY A 365 22.13 -18.37 -20.27
N ILE A 366 22.70 -19.43 -19.70
CA ILE A 366 22.50 -19.82 -18.30
C ILE A 366 23.59 -19.14 -17.46
N ALA A 367 23.20 -18.35 -16.45
CA ALA A 367 24.17 -17.68 -15.57
C ALA A 367 24.55 -18.51 -14.34
N TRP A 368 23.60 -19.31 -13.82
CA TRP A 368 23.78 -20.27 -12.74
C TRP A 368 22.62 -21.29 -12.72
N TYR A 369 22.67 -22.23 -11.79
CA TYR A 369 21.61 -23.18 -11.51
C TYR A 369 21.02 -22.91 -10.12
N ALA A 370 19.70 -22.95 -10.04
CA ALA A 370 18.92 -22.92 -8.83
C ALA A 370 18.68 -24.33 -8.28
N SER A 371 18.26 -24.39 -7.03
CA SER A 371 17.73 -25.62 -6.42
C SER A 371 16.44 -26.05 -7.12
N GLY A 372 16.20 -27.37 -7.19
CA GLY A 372 14.99 -27.96 -7.79
C GLY A 372 13.75 -27.93 -6.89
N HIS A 373 13.88 -27.49 -5.64
CA HIS A 373 12.77 -27.48 -4.67
C HIS A 373 11.83 -26.30 -4.89
N ALA A 374 10.55 -26.48 -4.53
CA ALA A 374 9.58 -25.39 -4.48
C ALA A 374 9.97 -24.33 -3.43
N SER A 375 9.41 -23.12 -3.56
CA SER A 375 9.67 -22.01 -2.64
C SER A 375 9.46 -22.40 -1.18
N LEU A 376 10.46 -22.15 -0.34
CA LEU A 376 10.42 -22.41 1.10
C LEU A 376 9.34 -21.55 1.75
N ALA A 377 8.78 -22.00 2.88
CA ALA A 377 7.79 -21.21 3.62
C ALA A 377 8.37 -19.88 4.12
N TYR A 378 7.68 -18.77 3.87
CA TYR A 378 8.05 -17.41 4.31
C TYR A 378 6.80 -16.58 4.59
N ASN A 379 6.94 -15.56 5.44
CA ASN A 379 5.87 -14.60 5.69
C ASN A 379 5.80 -13.57 4.54
N LYS A 380 4.79 -13.72 3.66
CA LYS A 380 4.55 -12.81 2.53
C LYS A 380 4.31 -11.35 2.94
N SER A 381 3.74 -11.10 4.12
CA SER A 381 3.48 -9.73 4.60
C SER A 381 4.75 -8.92 4.89
N LEU A 382 5.93 -9.56 4.95
CA LEU A 382 7.20 -8.84 5.06
C LEU A 382 7.46 -7.88 3.87
N PHE A 383 6.90 -8.18 2.69
CA PHE A 383 7.07 -7.34 1.49
C PHE A 383 5.79 -6.57 1.12
N GLN A 384 4.83 -6.50 2.04
CA GLN A 384 3.57 -5.78 1.85
C GLN A 384 3.65 -4.43 2.55
N VAL A 385 3.84 -3.36 1.77
CA VAL A 385 3.71 -2.00 2.31
C VAL A 385 2.26 -1.76 2.71
N ILE A 386 2.07 -1.29 3.94
CA ILE A 386 0.79 -0.86 4.47
C ILE A 386 0.94 0.62 4.81
N LEU A 387 0.14 1.46 4.16
CA LEU A 387 -0.15 2.80 4.67
C LEU A 387 -1.33 2.69 5.62
N ASN A 388 -1.30 3.45 6.72
CA ASN A 388 -2.38 3.49 7.70
C ASN A 388 -3.19 4.77 7.48
N GLY A 389 -4.51 4.66 7.54
CA GLY A 389 -5.38 5.79 7.29
C GLY A 389 -6.58 5.86 8.20
N ILE A 390 -7.41 6.86 7.94
CA ILE A 390 -8.75 7.00 8.47
C ILE A 390 -9.67 7.47 7.35
N ASP A 391 -10.96 7.19 7.47
CA ASP A 391 -11.98 7.95 6.74
C ASP A 391 -12.81 8.82 7.69
N ILE A 392 -13.26 9.96 7.20
CA ILE A 392 -13.92 11.00 7.98
C ILE A 392 -15.02 11.71 7.20
N SER A 393 -15.96 12.26 7.95
CA SER A 393 -17.12 12.99 7.46
C SER A 393 -17.28 14.30 8.25
N SER A 394 -18.45 14.94 8.12
CA SER A 394 -18.85 16.04 9.01
C SER A 394 -18.96 15.65 10.48
N TYR A 395 -19.15 14.36 10.82
CA TYR A 395 -19.32 13.90 12.21
C TYR A 395 -18.04 14.03 13.05
N GLN A 396 -16.86 13.84 12.44
CA GLN A 396 -15.56 14.10 13.07
C GLN A 396 -15.25 15.62 13.19
N GLY A 397 -16.18 16.49 12.82
CA GLY A 397 -16.31 17.86 13.32
C GLY A 397 -15.07 18.74 13.18
N ASP A 398 -14.43 19.01 14.32
CA ASP A 398 -13.28 19.92 14.48
C ASP A 398 -11.95 19.16 14.66
N MET A 399 -11.89 17.89 14.24
CA MET A 399 -10.65 17.10 14.17
C MET A 399 -9.53 17.88 13.45
N ASP A 400 -8.42 18.11 14.14
CA ASP A 400 -7.21 18.68 13.54
C ASP A 400 -6.44 17.60 12.76
N VAL A 401 -6.85 17.41 11.51
CA VAL A 401 -6.25 16.46 10.55
C VAL A 401 -4.74 16.67 10.37
N SER A 402 -4.18 17.84 10.71
CA SER A 402 -2.72 18.02 10.70
C SER A 402 -2.01 17.25 11.82
N LYS A 403 -2.59 17.25 13.03
CA LYS A 403 -2.07 16.56 14.22
C LYS A 403 -2.37 15.06 14.23
N VAL A 404 -3.39 14.61 13.50
CA VAL A 404 -3.71 13.19 13.41
C VAL A 404 -2.53 12.40 12.82
N THR A 405 -2.18 11.29 13.46
CA THR A 405 -1.23 10.30 12.99
C THR A 405 -1.94 9.43 11.96
N ALA A 406 -1.66 9.67 10.67
CA ALA A 406 -2.18 8.92 9.53
C ALA A 406 -1.30 9.18 8.30
N ASP A 407 -1.10 8.17 7.44
CA ASP A 407 -0.45 8.31 6.13
C ASP A 407 -1.44 8.85 5.08
N PHE A 408 -2.73 8.51 5.22
CA PHE A 408 -3.80 8.97 4.35
C PHE A 408 -5.11 9.28 5.10
N VAL A 409 -5.97 10.08 4.46
CA VAL A 409 -7.30 10.44 4.96
C VAL A 409 -8.30 10.42 3.80
N ILE A 410 -9.40 9.70 3.95
CA ILE A 410 -10.52 9.68 2.99
C ILE A 410 -11.66 10.56 3.52
N VAL A 411 -12.17 11.50 2.72
CA VAL A 411 -13.13 12.51 3.18
C VAL A 411 -14.48 12.35 2.47
N LYS A 412 -15.59 12.23 3.22
CA LYS A 412 -16.95 12.28 2.64
C LYS A 412 -17.12 13.57 1.87
N ALA A 413 -17.43 13.50 0.58
CA ALA A 413 -17.59 14.68 -0.27
C ALA A 413 -19.06 15.04 -0.48
N THR A 414 -19.86 14.05 -0.90
CA THR A 414 -21.29 14.22 -1.19
C THR A 414 -22.11 12.98 -0.81
N GLN A 415 -23.43 13.14 -0.75
CA GLN A 415 -24.41 12.05 -0.68
C GLN A 415 -25.60 12.41 -1.58
N GLY A 416 -26.06 11.43 -2.37
CA GLY A 416 -27.12 11.66 -3.35
C GLY A 416 -26.79 12.79 -4.34
N THR A 417 -27.81 13.46 -4.86
CA THR A 417 -27.68 14.69 -5.66
C THR A 417 -27.85 15.97 -4.83
N HIS A 418 -28.05 15.84 -3.51
CA HIS A 418 -28.53 16.92 -2.65
C HIS A 418 -27.54 17.35 -1.56
N TYR A 419 -26.77 16.43 -0.96
CA TYR A 419 -25.90 16.74 0.18
C TYR A 419 -24.43 16.86 -0.21
N LYS A 420 -23.78 17.94 0.26
CA LYS A 420 -22.32 18.13 0.21
C LYS A 420 -21.79 18.31 1.63
N ASN A 421 -20.72 17.59 1.99
CA ASN A 421 -20.09 17.74 3.31
C ASN A 421 -19.57 19.19 3.49
N PRO A 422 -20.05 19.96 4.49
CA PRO A 422 -19.59 21.33 4.73
C PRO A 422 -18.12 21.39 5.14
N LYS A 423 -17.57 20.31 5.73
CA LYS A 423 -16.18 20.19 6.16
C LYS A 423 -15.23 19.70 5.05
N LEU A 424 -15.73 19.34 3.86
CA LEU A 424 -14.93 18.79 2.75
C LEU A 424 -13.71 19.64 2.42
N TYR A 425 -13.87 20.96 2.28
CA TYR A 425 -12.76 21.84 1.92
C TYR A 425 -11.68 21.86 3.00
N THR A 426 -12.06 22.05 4.27
CA THR A 426 -11.12 22.14 5.39
C THR A 426 -10.40 20.82 5.64
N GLN A 427 -11.13 19.69 5.60
CA GLN A 427 -10.57 18.34 5.80
C GLN A 427 -9.61 17.96 4.65
N ALA A 428 -10.03 18.12 3.39
CA ALA A 428 -9.20 17.80 2.24
C ALA A 428 -7.96 18.71 2.12
N GLN A 429 -8.11 20.01 2.42
CA GLN A 429 -6.99 20.95 2.39
C GLN A 429 -6.00 20.68 3.53
N ALA A 430 -6.46 20.39 4.75
CA ALA A 430 -5.59 20.04 5.88
C ALA A 430 -4.85 18.71 5.66
N THR A 431 -5.50 17.72 5.03
CA THR A 431 -4.86 16.47 4.60
C THR A 431 -3.67 16.76 3.68
N LEU A 432 -3.91 17.47 2.57
CA LEU A 432 -2.89 17.75 1.56
C LEU A 432 -1.76 18.66 2.06
N SER A 433 -2.07 19.68 2.89
CA SER A 433 -1.05 20.57 3.45
C SER A 433 -0.16 19.87 4.49
N SER A 434 -0.62 18.75 5.05
CA SER A 434 0.14 17.93 6.01
C SER A 434 0.97 16.83 5.36
N GLY A 435 1.07 16.81 4.02
CA GLY A 435 1.78 15.79 3.25
C GLY A 435 1.07 14.43 3.18
N LYS A 436 -0.10 14.28 3.84
CA LYS A 436 -0.90 13.06 3.85
C LYS A 436 -1.56 12.83 2.49
N LYS A 437 -1.76 11.56 2.14
CA LYS A 437 -2.51 11.20 0.92
C LYS A 437 -4.00 11.43 1.11
N LEU A 438 -4.68 11.92 0.07
CA LEU A 438 -6.11 12.24 0.10
C LEU A 438 -6.93 11.18 -0.64
N GLY A 439 -8.06 10.80 -0.05
CA GLY A 439 -9.19 10.18 -0.74
C GLY A 439 -10.45 11.02 -0.58
N VAL A 440 -11.43 10.85 -1.46
CA VAL A 440 -12.76 11.48 -1.34
C VAL A 440 -13.85 10.49 -1.74
N TYR A 441 -14.90 10.37 -0.93
CA TYR A 441 -15.98 9.41 -1.16
C TYR A 441 -17.35 10.05 -1.41
N HIS A 442 -18.15 9.36 -2.21
CA HIS A 442 -19.55 9.66 -2.44
C HIS A 442 -20.42 8.57 -1.81
N PHE A 443 -21.25 8.94 -0.85
CA PHE A 443 -22.18 8.04 -0.19
C PHE A 443 -23.43 7.86 -1.08
N ILE A 444 -23.78 6.62 -1.41
CA ILE A 444 -24.90 6.31 -2.30
C ILE A 444 -26.28 6.67 -1.71
N ASP A 445 -27.12 7.33 -2.50
CA ASP A 445 -28.55 7.49 -2.18
C ASP A 445 -29.44 6.93 -3.30
N VAL A 446 -30.28 5.93 -3.01
CA VAL A 446 -31.26 5.39 -3.96
C VAL A 446 -32.70 5.51 -3.45
N SER A 447 -32.94 6.42 -2.51
CA SER A 447 -34.26 6.76 -2.00
C SER A 447 -35.19 7.31 -3.09
N SER A 448 -36.50 7.24 -2.84
CA SER A 448 -37.53 7.67 -3.80
C SER A 448 -37.58 9.20 -3.93
N GLY A 449 -36.77 9.75 -4.84
CA GLY A 449 -36.74 11.17 -5.16
C GLY A 449 -35.35 11.69 -5.53
N ASP A 450 -34.28 10.98 -5.18
CA ASP A 450 -32.93 11.34 -5.61
C ASP A 450 -32.69 11.00 -7.11
N GLY A 451 -31.66 11.61 -7.70
CA GLY A 451 -31.28 11.43 -9.09
C GLY A 451 -30.63 10.08 -9.39
N SER A 452 -30.56 9.76 -10.67
CA SER A 452 -29.88 8.55 -11.16
C SER A 452 -28.39 8.48 -10.77
N MET A 453 -27.83 7.27 -10.81
CA MET A 453 -26.39 7.01 -10.60
C MET A 453 -25.48 7.94 -11.42
N VAL A 454 -25.91 8.31 -12.63
CA VAL A 454 -25.21 9.24 -13.53
C VAL A 454 -25.25 10.67 -12.98
N GLN A 455 -26.39 11.14 -12.47
CA GLN A 455 -26.53 12.47 -11.86
C GLN A 455 -25.75 12.56 -10.54
N GLN A 456 -25.74 11.48 -9.74
CA GLN A 456 -24.93 11.40 -8.52
C GLN A 456 -23.43 11.43 -8.80
N ALA A 457 -22.96 10.70 -9.82
CA ALA A 457 -21.57 10.76 -10.29
C ALA A 457 -21.19 12.16 -10.78
N GLN A 458 -22.06 12.83 -11.55
CA GLN A 458 -21.87 14.21 -11.99
C GLN A 458 -21.81 15.19 -10.80
N TYR A 459 -22.70 15.04 -9.81
CA TYR A 459 -22.73 15.86 -8.61
C TYR A 459 -21.46 15.69 -7.76
N PHE A 460 -21.02 14.45 -7.53
CA PHE A 460 -19.75 14.13 -6.88
C PHE A 460 -18.55 14.75 -7.62
N VAL A 461 -18.39 14.49 -8.92
CA VAL A 461 -17.26 15.01 -9.71
C VAL A 461 -17.24 16.54 -9.74
N ASN A 462 -18.41 17.19 -9.80
CA ASN A 462 -18.51 18.65 -9.68
C ASN A 462 -18.06 19.15 -8.29
N ALA A 463 -18.43 18.44 -7.22
CA ALA A 463 -18.04 18.80 -5.85
C ALA A 463 -16.54 18.60 -5.56
N VAL A 464 -15.87 17.61 -6.18
CA VAL A 464 -14.45 17.28 -5.96
C VAL A 464 -13.50 17.70 -7.09
N LYS A 465 -13.97 18.52 -8.04
CA LYS A 465 -13.25 18.90 -9.28
C LYS A 465 -11.82 19.42 -9.07
N SER A 466 -11.53 20.09 -7.95
CA SER A 466 -10.21 20.60 -7.57
C SER A 466 -9.21 19.53 -7.08
N TYR A 467 -9.70 18.32 -6.80
CA TYR A 467 -8.95 17.18 -6.24
C TYR A 467 -8.75 16.03 -7.23
N ILE A 468 -9.37 16.06 -8.42
CA ILE A 468 -9.09 15.10 -9.50
C ILE A 468 -7.59 15.13 -9.84
N GLY A 469 -6.92 13.97 -9.91
CA GLY A 469 -5.47 13.89 -10.08
C GLY A 469 -4.66 14.03 -8.78
N LYS A 470 -5.31 14.25 -7.62
CA LYS A 470 -4.70 14.41 -6.29
C LYS A 470 -5.32 13.51 -5.23
N ALA A 471 -6.58 13.13 -5.39
CA ALA A 471 -7.33 12.28 -4.48
C ALA A 471 -7.75 10.97 -5.15
N VAL A 472 -7.70 9.87 -4.39
CA VAL A 472 -8.41 8.64 -4.74
C VAL A 472 -9.91 8.92 -4.67
N LEU A 473 -10.66 8.49 -5.68
CA LEU A 473 -12.12 8.64 -5.73
C LEU A 473 -12.79 7.35 -5.25
N VAL A 474 -13.91 7.44 -4.54
CA VAL A 474 -14.64 6.28 -4.01
C VAL A 474 -16.15 6.43 -4.23
N LEU A 475 -16.80 5.35 -4.70
CA LEU A 475 -18.23 5.10 -4.46
C LEU A 475 -18.38 4.31 -3.17
N ASP A 476 -19.02 4.89 -2.17
CA ASP A 476 -19.44 4.22 -0.96
C ASP A 476 -20.82 3.58 -1.20
N TRP A 477 -20.90 2.25 -1.02
CA TRP A 477 -22.02 1.39 -1.45
C TRP A 477 -22.57 0.54 -0.29
N GLU A 478 -23.44 1.15 0.51
CA GLU A 478 -24.16 0.50 1.62
C GLU A 478 -25.66 0.89 1.71
N ASP A 479 -26.42 0.21 2.58
CA ASP A 479 -27.83 0.49 2.85
C ASP A 479 -27.96 1.43 4.06
N THR A 480 -28.71 2.53 3.92
CA THR A 480 -29.19 3.35 5.07
C THR A 480 -30.63 2.93 5.45
N PRO A 481 -31.28 3.53 6.47
CA PRO A 481 -32.71 3.32 6.70
C PRO A 481 -33.57 3.59 5.45
N ASP A 482 -33.26 4.64 4.68
CA ASP A 482 -34.07 5.13 3.56
C ASP A 482 -33.53 4.75 2.17
N SER A 483 -32.21 4.58 2.03
CA SER A 483 -31.53 4.16 0.81
C SER A 483 -31.24 2.66 0.85
N LYS A 484 -31.91 1.86 -0.01
CA LYS A 484 -31.67 0.41 -0.14
C LYS A 484 -30.79 0.09 -1.35
N ALA A 485 -29.58 0.64 -1.36
CA ALA A 485 -28.63 0.54 -2.47
C ALA A 485 -28.23 -0.91 -2.77
N LEU A 486 -27.94 -1.72 -1.75
CA LEU A 486 -27.46 -3.09 -1.91
C LEU A 486 -28.40 -3.93 -2.77
N ARG A 487 -29.72 -3.75 -2.59
CA ARG A 487 -30.77 -4.44 -3.36
C ARG A 487 -30.82 -4.08 -4.85
N LYS A 488 -30.18 -2.99 -5.28
CA LYS A 488 -30.03 -2.62 -6.71
C LYS A 488 -28.90 -3.40 -7.39
N GLY A 489 -27.93 -3.90 -6.62
CA GLY A 489 -26.85 -4.78 -7.08
C GLY A 489 -25.76 -4.13 -7.96
N PRO A 490 -24.76 -4.93 -8.41
CA PRO A 490 -23.54 -4.44 -9.03
C PRO A 490 -23.72 -3.62 -10.31
N SER A 491 -24.76 -3.90 -11.11
CA SER A 491 -25.05 -3.20 -12.36
C SER A 491 -25.53 -1.76 -12.14
N TYR A 492 -26.02 -1.42 -10.95
CA TYR A 492 -26.41 -0.07 -10.58
C TYR A 492 -25.20 0.72 -10.07
N ALA A 493 -24.41 0.14 -9.16
CA ALA A 493 -23.12 0.70 -8.73
C ALA A 493 -22.18 1.01 -9.91
N LYS A 494 -22.10 0.10 -10.90
CA LYS A 494 -21.26 0.28 -12.09
C LYS A 494 -21.61 1.52 -12.92
N GLN A 495 -22.88 1.96 -12.95
CA GLN A 495 -23.29 3.16 -13.71
C GLN A 495 -22.64 4.43 -13.16
N PHE A 496 -22.50 4.52 -11.83
CA PHE A 496 -21.78 5.62 -11.19
C PHE A 496 -20.28 5.51 -11.45
N LEU A 497 -19.68 4.33 -11.26
CA LEU A 497 -18.24 4.11 -11.47
C LEU A 497 -17.82 4.44 -12.91
N ASP A 498 -18.60 3.99 -13.90
CA ASP A 498 -18.37 4.25 -15.32
C ASP A 498 -18.56 5.73 -15.68
N GLU A 499 -19.53 6.45 -15.07
CA GLU A 499 -19.71 7.89 -15.29
C GLU A 499 -18.59 8.72 -14.64
N VAL A 500 -18.15 8.37 -13.42
CA VAL A 500 -16.98 9.00 -12.79
C VAL A 500 -15.73 8.79 -13.66
N TYR A 501 -15.51 7.56 -14.15
CA TYR A 501 -14.40 7.26 -15.05
C TYR A 501 -14.51 8.04 -16.38
N ARG A 502 -15.71 8.13 -16.98
CA ARG A 502 -15.94 8.91 -18.21
C ARG A 502 -15.68 10.40 -18.03
N LEU A 503 -16.05 10.98 -16.88
CA LEU A 503 -15.87 12.40 -16.57
C LEU A 503 -14.44 12.77 -16.19
N THR A 504 -13.70 11.86 -15.54
CA THR A 504 -12.41 12.17 -14.89
C THR A 504 -11.21 11.47 -15.52
N GLY A 505 -11.41 10.32 -16.18
CA GLY A 505 -10.37 9.36 -16.56
C GLY A 505 -9.82 8.53 -15.40
N VAL A 506 -10.32 8.71 -14.17
CA VAL A 506 -9.86 8.04 -12.94
C VAL A 506 -10.86 6.93 -12.58
N ARG A 507 -10.36 5.72 -12.33
CA ARG A 507 -11.20 4.62 -11.83
C ARG A 507 -11.40 4.76 -10.33
N ALA A 508 -12.62 5.12 -9.91
CA ALA A 508 -12.98 5.13 -8.51
C ALA A 508 -12.87 3.72 -7.88
N LEU A 509 -12.51 3.67 -6.61
CA LEU A 509 -12.72 2.49 -5.78
C LEU A 509 -14.22 2.34 -5.48
N ILE A 510 -14.62 1.13 -5.12
CA ILE A 510 -15.91 0.87 -4.48
C ILE A 510 -15.67 0.39 -3.05
N TYR A 511 -16.33 1.03 -2.09
CA TYR A 511 -16.41 0.60 -0.69
C TYR A 511 -17.68 -0.23 -0.46
N MET A 512 -17.56 -1.32 0.28
CA MET A 512 -18.69 -2.12 0.78
C MET A 512 -18.26 -3.03 1.94
N SER A 513 -19.19 -3.56 2.72
CA SER A 513 -18.86 -4.58 3.73
C SER A 513 -18.46 -5.92 3.10
N GLN A 514 -17.61 -6.69 3.79
CA GLN A 514 -17.08 -7.96 3.27
C GLN A 514 -18.18 -8.97 2.91
N GLY A 515 -19.32 -8.97 3.61
CA GLY A 515 -20.48 -9.79 3.24
C GLY A 515 -20.97 -9.51 1.82
N VAL A 516 -21.16 -8.23 1.49
CA VAL A 516 -21.68 -7.76 0.19
C VAL A 516 -20.80 -8.19 -0.98
N THR A 517 -19.48 -8.32 -0.78
CA THR A 517 -18.55 -8.83 -1.80
C THR A 517 -18.91 -10.24 -2.28
N SER A 518 -19.54 -11.04 -1.41
CA SER A 518 -19.96 -12.42 -1.67
C SER A 518 -21.45 -12.58 -1.98
N THR A 519 -22.30 -11.61 -1.58
CA THR A 519 -23.76 -11.63 -1.82
C THR A 519 -24.13 -11.48 -3.29
N TYR A 520 -23.29 -10.81 -4.09
CA TYR A 520 -23.58 -10.50 -5.50
C TYR A 520 -22.41 -10.82 -6.42
N ASN A 521 -22.70 -11.07 -7.70
CA ASN A 521 -21.66 -11.28 -8.71
C ASN A 521 -21.02 -9.95 -9.15
N TRP A 522 -19.97 -9.54 -8.45
CA TRP A 522 -19.19 -8.32 -8.74
C TRP A 522 -18.23 -8.43 -9.94
N SER A 523 -18.19 -9.56 -10.66
CA SER A 523 -17.18 -9.84 -11.69
C SER A 523 -17.08 -8.76 -12.78
N ALA A 524 -18.21 -8.18 -13.20
CA ALA A 524 -18.24 -7.13 -14.22
C ALA A 524 -17.66 -5.78 -13.73
N VAL A 525 -17.63 -5.55 -12.42
CA VAL A 525 -17.01 -4.36 -11.80
C VAL A 525 -15.51 -4.61 -11.63
N ALA A 526 -15.12 -5.75 -11.06
CA ALA A 526 -13.72 -6.13 -10.88
C ALA A 526 -12.95 -6.24 -12.21
N SER A 527 -13.54 -6.86 -13.25
CA SER A 527 -12.92 -7.00 -14.57
C SER A 527 -12.81 -5.69 -15.36
N SER A 528 -13.61 -4.67 -15.01
CA SER A 528 -13.47 -3.30 -15.54
C SER A 528 -12.29 -2.54 -14.93
N GLY A 529 -11.57 -3.15 -13.99
CA GLY A 529 -10.39 -2.60 -13.32
C GLY A 529 -10.66 -1.87 -12.01
N TYR A 530 -11.93 -1.70 -11.62
CA TYR A 530 -12.30 -1.04 -10.36
C TYR A 530 -11.79 -1.83 -9.14
N LYS A 531 -11.34 -1.09 -8.12
CA LYS A 531 -10.66 -1.65 -6.94
C LYS A 531 -11.56 -1.60 -5.71
N LEU A 532 -11.33 -2.52 -4.79
CA LEU A 532 -12.14 -2.70 -3.59
C LEU A 532 -11.52 -1.97 -2.40
N TRP A 533 -12.31 -1.12 -1.76
CA TRP A 533 -12.21 -0.81 -0.33
C TRP A 533 -13.23 -1.71 0.38
N VAL A 534 -12.86 -2.36 1.49
CA VAL A 534 -13.76 -3.29 2.20
C VAL A 534 -13.88 -2.94 3.67
N ALA A 535 -15.08 -3.02 4.24
CA ALA A 535 -15.31 -2.98 5.68
C ALA A 535 -15.42 -4.41 6.26
N SER A 536 -14.64 -4.71 7.29
CA SER A 536 -14.76 -5.97 8.05
C SER A 536 -14.08 -5.79 9.40
N TYR A 537 -14.82 -5.91 10.50
CA TYR A 537 -14.39 -5.45 11.83
C TYR A 537 -14.14 -6.64 12.78
N PRO A 538 -12.88 -7.08 12.98
CA PRO A 538 -12.57 -8.16 13.92
C PRO A 538 -12.62 -7.66 15.36
N ASN A 539 -13.44 -8.26 16.22
CA ASN A 539 -13.59 -7.89 17.64
C ASN A 539 -12.28 -7.63 18.39
N LYS A 540 -11.19 -8.33 18.02
CA LYS A 540 -9.80 -8.15 18.51
C LYS A 540 -9.19 -6.75 18.27
N TYR A 541 -9.81 -5.90 17.46
CA TYR A 541 -9.35 -4.54 17.11
C TYR A 541 -10.32 -3.42 17.52
N MET A 542 -11.48 -3.75 18.11
CA MET A 542 -12.45 -2.73 18.51
C MET A 542 -11.98 -2.01 19.77
N ASN A 543 -12.24 -0.70 19.87
CA ASN A 543 -11.83 0.16 21.00
C ASN A 543 -10.32 0.18 21.28
N GLY A 544 -9.49 -0.16 20.28
CA GLY A 544 -8.02 -0.17 20.41
C GLY A 544 -7.41 1.25 20.48
N THR A 545 -6.10 1.33 20.61
CA THR A 545 -5.34 2.60 20.59
C THR A 545 -4.07 2.44 19.76
N GLY A 546 -3.87 3.36 18.83
CA GLY A 546 -2.85 3.24 17.77
C GLY A 546 -3.26 2.27 16.66
N TYR A 547 -2.57 2.37 15.53
CA TYR A 547 -2.75 1.45 14.42
C TYR A 547 -2.22 0.05 14.74
N VAL A 548 -2.89 -0.98 14.22
CA VAL A 548 -2.46 -2.37 14.37
C VAL A 548 -1.35 -2.67 13.39
N SER A 549 -0.15 -2.99 13.89
CA SER A 549 0.95 -3.48 13.06
C SER A 549 0.56 -4.76 12.33
N ASN A 550 0.52 -4.72 10.99
CA ASN A 550 0.17 -5.85 10.12
C ASN A 550 -1.20 -6.50 10.47
N PRO A 551 -2.31 -5.77 10.27
CA PRO A 551 -3.63 -6.24 10.65
C PRO A 551 -4.05 -7.45 9.78
N THR A 552 -4.71 -8.42 10.40
CA THR A 552 -5.12 -9.68 9.75
C THR A 552 -6.64 -9.84 9.74
N PRO A 553 -7.29 -10.01 8.58
CA PRO A 553 -8.74 -10.06 8.45
C PRO A 553 -9.33 -11.37 9.00
N ILE A 554 -10.64 -11.37 9.27
CA ILE A 554 -11.39 -12.59 9.65
C ILE A 554 -11.44 -13.59 8.49
N SER A 555 -11.60 -13.08 7.27
CA SER A 555 -11.79 -13.88 6.06
C SER A 555 -10.97 -13.30 4.92
N THR A 556 -10.43 -14.17 4.05
CA THR A 556 -9.74 -13.81 2.82
C THR A 556 -10.64 -13.92 1.57
N ASN A 557 -11.94 -14.14 1.75
CA ASN A 557 -12.92 -14.08 0.67
C ASN A 557 -13.33 -12.62 0.42
N TYR A 558 -13.14 -12.16 -0.83
CA TYR A 558 -13.55 -10.84 -1.31
C TYR A 558 -14.35 -10.93 -2.63
N GLY A 559 -14.99 -12.09 -2.86
CA GLY A 559 -15.83 -12.34 -4.03
C GLY A 559 -15.07 -12.27 -5.36
N ALA A 560 -15.33 -11.22 -6.13
CA ALA A 560 -14.72 -11.01 -7.46
C ALA A 560 -13.28 -10.45 -7.41
N TRP A 561 -12.79 -10.05 -6.23
CA TRP A 561 -11.43 -9.56 -6.03
C TRP A 561 -10.58 -10.61 -5.30
N SER A 562 -9.31 -10.76 -5.68
CA SER A 562 -8.36 -11.64 -5.00
C SER A 562 -7.84 -11.05 -3.68
N SER A 563 -7.86 -9.73 -3.55
CA SER A 563 -7.52 -8.99 -2.33
C SER A 563 -8.13 -7.57 -2.38
N PRO A 564 -8.42 -6.94 -1.22
CA PRO A 564 -8.77 -5.54 -1.16
C PRO A 564 -7.56 -4.65 -1.49
N THR A 565 -7.84 -3.40 -1.88
CA THR A 565 -6.85 -2.33 -2.03
C THR A 565 -6.79 -1.46 -0.77
N ILE A 566 -7.94 -1.25 -0.11
CA ILE A 566 -8.05 -0.66 1.23
C ILE A 566 -8.93 -1.58 2.09
N TRP A 567 -8.61 -1.75 3.36
CA TRP A 567 -9.47 -2.45 4.32
C TRP A 567 -9.67 -1.59 5.58
N GLN A 568 -10.93 -1.21 5.82
CA GLN A 568 -11.41 -0.57 7.04
C GLN A 568 -11.63 -1.66 8.09
N TYR A 569 -10.81 -1.65 9.15
CA TYR A 569 -10.66 -2.78 10.07
C TYR A 569 -11.17 -2.53 11.50
N SER A 570 -11.56 -1.29 11.81
CA SER A 570 -12.23 -0.90 13.05
C SER A 570 -12.92 0.46 12.86
N ASP A 571 -14.02 0.66 13.58
CA ASP A 571 -14.83 1.88 13.70
C ASP A 571 -14.49 2.70 14.96
N SER A 572 -13.62 2.15 15.82
CA SER A 572 -13.54 2.54 17.23
C SER A 572 -12.10 2.65 17.77
N ILE A 573 -11.09 2.59 16.90
CA ILE A 573 -9.69 2.77 17.32
C ILE A 573 -9.39 4.25 17.58
N LYS A 574 -8.68 4.54 18.66
CA LYS A 574 -8.17 5.87 18.98
C LYS A 574 -6.80 6.08 18.32
N VAL A 575 -6.70 7.01 17.38
CA VAL A 575 -5.44 7.35 16.69
C VAL A 575 -4.73 8.54 17.37
N GLY A 576 -3.40 8.59 17.27
CA GLY A 576 -2.63 9.71 17.82
C GLY A 576 -3.11 11.05 17.25
N GLY A 577 -3.42 12.02 18.10
CA GLY A 577 -3.94 13.33 17.69
C GLY A 577 -5.48 13.45 17.67
N TYR A 578 -6.23 12.39 17.97
CA TYR A 578 -7.69 12.41 18.15
C TYR A 578 -8.09 11.66 19.43
N SER A 579 -9.06 12.16 20.19
CA SER A 579 -9.42 11.60 21.51
C SER A 579 -10.38 10.42 21.46
N ASP A 580 -11.14 10.32 20.37
CA ASP A 580 -12.31 9.45 20.27
C ASP A 580 -12.04 8.29 19.30
N GLY A 581 -12.99 7.35 19.22
CA GLY A 581 -12.92 6.32 18.19
C GLY A 581 -13.07 6.93 16.80
N VAL A 582 -12.34 6.40 15.83
CA VAL A 582 -12.50 6.72 14.41
C VAL A 582 -12.34 5.45 13.58
N ASP A 583 -12.96 5.47 12.41
CA ASP A 583 -12.79 4.49 11.35
C ASP A 583 -11.31 4.47 10.90
N VAL A 584 -10.68 3.29 10.92
CA VAL A 584 -9.26 3.10 10.59
C VAL A 584 -9.03 2.11 9.46
N ASP A 585 -8.15 2.49 8.55
CA ASP A 585 -7.87 1.77 7.32
C ASP A 585 -6.43 1.26 7.23
N ALA A 586 -6.27 0.15 6.51
CA ALA A 586 -5.02 -0.32 5.94
C ALA A 586 -5.09 -0.27 4.40
N PHE A 587 -4.28 0.58 3.76
CA PHE A 587 -4.07 0.56 2.30
C PHE A 587 -2.89 -0.34 1.95
N TYR A 588 -3.15 -1.33 1.10
CA TYR A 588 -2.19 -2.35 0.73
C TYR A 588 -1.37 -1.93 -0.50
N GLY A 589 -0.43 -1.00 -0.30
CA GLY A 589 0.55 -0.61 -1.28
C GLY A 589 1.34 0.64 -0.92
N THR A 590 2.10 1.17 -1.88
CA THR A 590 3.00 2.31 -1.68
C THR A 590 2.31 3.65 -1.96
N THR A 591 2.90 4.74 -1.46
CA THR A 591 2.44 6.11 -1.77
C THR A 591 2.38 6.39 -3.28
N ALA A 592 3.27 5.79 -4.07
CA ALA A 592 3.26 5.86 -5.53
C ALA A 592 2.08 5.07 -6.16
N TYR A 593 1.67 3.94 -5.57
CA TYR A 593 0.46 3.23 -6.00
C TYR A 593 -0.81 4.04 -5.65
N TRP A 594 -0.88 4.67 -4.47
CA TRP A 594 -1.96 5.61 -4.14
C TRP A 594 -2.07 6.74 -5.18
N ASP A 595 -0.96 7.38 -5.52
CA ASP A 595 -0.93 8.43 -6.54
C ASP A 595 -1.30 7.92 -7.93
N SER A 596 -1.12 6.62 -8.23
CA SER A 596 -1.58 6.02 -9.48
C SER A 596 -3.11 5.87 -9.53
N LEU A 597 -3.73 5.52 -8.41
CA LEU A 597 -5.19 5.39 -8.26
C LEU A 597 -5.91 6.75 -8.28
N ALA A 598 -5.20 7.84 -7.94
CA ALA A 598 -5.71 9.21 -8.03
C ALA A 598 -5.61 9.84 -9.44
N ARG A 599 -4.84 9.23 -10.35
CA ARG A 599 -4.54 9.75 -11.70
C ARG A 599 -5.38 9.06 -12.79
N LYS A 600 -5.32 9.62 -14.00
CA LYS A 600 -5.96 9.02 -15.18
C LYS A 600 -5.28 7.70 -15.54
N SER A 601 -6.10 6.69 -15.87
CA SER A 601 -5.69 5.29 -16.10
C SER A 601 -6.25 4.73 -17.41
#